data_AF-A0A349CVB4-F1
#
_entry.id   AF-A0A349CVB4-F1
#
_cell.length_a   1.000
_cell.length_b   1.000
_cell.length_c   1.000
_cell.angle_alpha   90.00
_cell.angle_beta   90.00
_cell.angle_gamma   90.00
#
_symmetry.space_group_name_H-M   'P 1'
#
loop_
_entity.id
_entity.type
_entity.pdbx_description
1 polymer ?
#
loop_
_entity_poly.entity_id
_entity_poly.type
_entity_poly.pdbx_seq_one_letter_code
_entity_poly.pdbx_strand_id
1 'polypeptide(L)' 'AELHVDWVEHGVRAMLAVRGGVAVPRVLGSRSTDVMAGLGPDRLAAGAHVEVGP' A
#
# COMPACT_ATOMS: atom_id res chain seq x y z
N ALA A 1 -10.47 14.77 6.00
CA ALA A 1 -11.47 13.85 5.43
C ALA A 1 -10.98 12.43 5.64
N GLU A 2 -11.88 11.49 5.87
CA GLU A 2 -11.55 10.08 6.14
C GLU A 2 -12.18 9.19 5.07
N LEU A 3 -11.45 8.14 4.66
CA LEU A 3 -11.91 7.15 3.69
C LEU A 3 -11.98 5.79 4.38
N HIS A 4 -13.15 5.14 4.30
CA HIS A 4 -13.35 3.77 4.77
C HIS A 4 -13.64 2.85 3.57
N VAL A 5 -13.03 1.67 3.56
CA VAL A 5 -13.29 0.61 2.57
C VAL A 5 -13.74 -0.62 3.33
N ASP A 6 -15.02 -0.96 3.17
CA ASP A 6 -15.64 -2.15 3.77
C ASP A 6 -15.37 -3.41 2.91
N TRP A 7 -16.29 -4.37 2.94
CA TRP A 7 -16.19 -5.64 2.25
C TRP A 7 -16.45 -5.53 0.74
N VAL A 8 -15.81 -6.41 -0.02
CA VAL A 8 -16.01 -6.58 -1.46
C VAL A 8 -16.94 -7.77 -1.69
N GLU A 9 -18.13 -7.56 -2.27
CA GLU A 9 -19.13 -8.63 -2.51
C GLU A 9 -18.70 -9.62 -3.62
N HIS A 10 -17.94 -9.15 -4.61
CA HIS A 10 -17.46 -9.96 -5.72
C HIS A 10 -15.98 -9.68 -6.02
N GLY A 11 -15.18 -10.74 -6.12
CA GLY A 11 -13.73 -10.65 -6.30
C GLY A 11 -12.97 -10.88 -4.98
N VAL A 12 -11.65 -10.70 -5.01
CA VAL A 12 -10.76 -11.08 -3.89
C VAL A 12 -9.82 -9.97 -3.42
N ARG A 13 -9.64 -8.89 -4.19
CA ARG A 13 -8.72 -7.79 -3.87
C ARG A 13 -9.26 -6.46 -4.39
N ALA A 14 -9.17 -5.41 -3.58
CA ALA A 14 -9.45 -4.03 -3.97
C ALA A 14 -8.15 -3.22 -3.89
N MET A 15 -7.95 -2.30 -4.85
CA MET A 15 -6.76 -1.46 -4.92
C MET A 15 -7.10 0.01 -4.71
N LEU A 16 -6.42 0.64 -3.76
CA LEU A 16 -6.52 2.06 -3.48
C LEU A 16 -5.31 2.78 -4.06
N ALA A 17 -5.57 3.81 -4.85
CA ALA A 17 -4.54 4.68 -5.41
C ALA A 17 -4.77 6.13 -4.95
N VAL A 18 -3.66 6.83 -4.74
CA VAL A 18 -3.64 8.26 -4.46
C VAL A 18 -2.81 8.95 -5.54
N ARG A 19 -3.19 10.17 -5.92
CA ARG A 19 -2.36 11.01 -6.82
C ARG A 19 -0.98 11.20 -6.19
N GLY A 20 0.08 11.12 -6.99
CA GLY A 20 1.47 11.12 -6.51
C GLY A 20 1.97 9.75 -6.02
N GLY A 21 1.04 8.84 -5.66
CA GLY A 21 1.35 7.48 -5.21
C GLY A 21 1.89 7.43 -3.78
N VAL A 22 2.17 6.21 -3.31
CA VAL A 22 2.74 5.95 -1.98
C VAL A 22 4.26 6.11 -2.02
N ALA A 23 4.79 7.03 -1.21
CA ALA A 23 6.19 7.47 -1.23
C ALA A 23 7.10 6.71 -0.25
N VAL A 24 7.11 5.38 -0.34
CA VAL A 24 8.04 4.52 0.42
C VAL A 24 9.39 4.34 -0.32
N PRO A 25 10.48 3.96 0.36
CA PRO A 25 11.73 3.59 -0.30
C PRO A 25 11.54 2.47 -1.32
N ARG A 26 12.35 2.48 -2.39
CA ARG A 26 12.36 1.40 -3.38
C ARG A 26 13.33 0.31 -2.95
N VAL A 27 12.94 -0.96 -3.10
CA VAL A 27 13.80 -2.14 -2.93
C VAL A 27 13.91 -2.81 -4.29
N LEU A 28 15.14 -3.00 -4.79
CA LEU A 28 15.43 -3.52 -6.13
C LEU A 28 14.67 -2.76 -7.25
N GLY A 29 14.54 -1.43 -7.11
CA GLY A 29 13.86 -0.58 -8.09
C GLY A 29 12.32 -0.59 -8.02
N SER A 30 11.71 -1.43 -7.17
CA SER A 30 10.26 -1.54 -7.00
C SER A 30 9.79 -1.07 -5.62
N ARG A 31 8.48 -0.84 -5.47
CA ARG A 31 7.78 -0.60 -4.18
C ARG A 31 6.80 -1.72 -3.83
N SER A 32 6.76 -2.79 -4.62
CA SER A 32 5.92 -3.95 -4.32
C SER A 32 6.46 -4.68 -3.09
N THR A 33 5.55 -5.18 -2.26
CA THR A 33 5.90 -6.10 -1.17
C THR A 33 5.94 -7.52 -1.72
N ASP A 34 7.11 -8.16 -1.64
CA ASP A 34 7.24 -9.60 -1.84
C ASP A 34 7.13 -10.30 -0.49
N VAL A 35 6.00 -10.98 -0.27
CA VAL A 35 5.72 -11.66 0.99
C VAL A 35 6.56 -12.92 1.18
N MET A 36 6.93 -13.59 0.10
CA MET A 36 7.68 -14.85 0.19
C MET A 36 9.15 -14.59 0.50
N ALA A 37 9.73 -13.58 -0.16
CA ALA A 37 11.13 -13.20 0.02
C ALA A 37 11.35 -12.16 1.15
N GLY A 38 10.27 -11.53 1.65
CA GLY A 38 10.36 -10.48 2.66
C GLY A 38 10.99 -9.19 2.13
N LEU A 39 10.72 -8.82 0.88
CA LEU A 39 11.28 -7.63 0.23
C LEU A 39 10.24 -6.52 0.09
N GLY A 40 10.71 -5.27 0.05
CA GLY A 40 9.86 -4.10 -0.16
C GLY A 40 9.31 -3.52 1.15
N PRO A 41 8.24 -2.71 1.09
CA PRO A 41 7.66 -2.10 2.27
C PRO A 41 6.90 -3.13 3.11
N ASP A 42 6.93 -2.93 4.44
CA ASP A 42 6.18 -3.74 5.40
C ASP A 42 4.67 -3.62 5.18
N ARG A 43 3.92 -4.63 5.65
CA ARG A 43 2.45 -4.54 5.69
C ARG A 43 2.04 -3.37 6.60
N LEU A 44 1.01 -2.63 6.17
CA LEU A 44 0.42 -1.58 6.99
C LEU A 44 -0.14 -2.16 8.30
N ALA A 45 0.07 -1.42 9.37
CA ALA A 45 -0.50 -1.66 10.69
C ALA A 45 -1.30 -0.44 11.13
N ALA A 46 -2.20 -0.61 12.09
CA ALA A 46 -2.91 0.51 12.70
C ALA A 46 -1.92 1.54 13.27
N GLY A 47 -2.17 2.82 12.98
CA GLY A 47 -1.28 3.93 13.34
C GLY A 47 -0.09 4.14 12.40
N ALA A 48 0.06 3.35 11.33
CA ALA A 48 1.08 3.59 10.32
C ALA A 48 0.82 4.91 9.58
N HIS A 49 1.89 5.70 9.42
CA HIS A 49 1.90 6.90 8.59
C HIS A 49 2.64 6.60 7.29
N VAL A 50 2.06 7.02 6.17
CA VAL A 50 2.62 6.79 4.83
C VAL A 50 2.59 8.09 4.06
N GLU A 51 3.74 8.48 3.53
CA GLU A 51 3.88 9.70 2.74
C GLU A 51 3.26 9.54 1.35
N VAL A 52 2.67 10.62 0.84
CA VAL A 52 2.15 10.71 -0.52
C VAL A 52 3.19 11.41 -1.40
N GLY A 53 3.41 10.89 -2.60
CA GLY A 53 4.33 11.49 -3.55
C GLY A 53 3.85 12.86 -4.08
N PRO A 54 4.75 13.61 -4.73
CA PRO A 54 4.43 14.89 -5.34
C PRO A 54 3.40 14.78 -6.49
#